data_AF-A0A3C2D845-F1
#
_entry.id   AF-A0A3C2D845-F1
#
_cell.length_a   1.000
_cell.length_b   1.000
_cell.length_c   1.000
_cell.angle_alpha   90.00
_cell.angle_beta   90.00
_cell.angle_gamma   90.00
#
_symmetry.space_group_name_H-M   'P 1'
#
loop_
_entity.id
_entity.type
_entity.pdbx_description
1 polymer ?
#
loop_
_entity_poly.entity_id
_entity_poly.type
_entity_poly.pdbx_seq_one_letter_code
_entity_poly.pdbx_strand_id
1 'polypeptide(L)'
;MSNYISLALNLIFGSGFIISLITLRSQQKKAGSEAKGAEATAESTELDNVEKAIKIWREMAENLKAELTVSNEKYDAVAKKVEGLRKDVQKLNYTNQKILKLLDKISHDNLETTVAEIKEEIKKSDV
;
A
#
# COMPACT_ATOMS: atom_id res chain seq x y z
N MET A 1 79.93 23.09 -1.54
CA MET A 1 78.97 22.30 -2.36
C MET A 1 79.07 20.79 -2.12
N SER A 2 80.23 20.25 -1.71
CA SER A 2 80.40 18.83 -1.35
C SER A 2 79.63 18.36 -0.10
N ASN A 3 79.39 19.23 0.89
CA ASN A 3 78.70 18.85 2.14
C ASN A 3 77.21 18.50 1.98
N TYR A 4 76.49 19.16 1.08
CA TYR A 4 75.07 18.88 0.83
C TYR A 4 74.86 17.55 0.09
N ILE A 5 75.83 17.17 -0.75
CA ILE A 5 75.84 15.90 -1.48
C ILE A 5 76.05 14.74 -0.50
N SER A 6 76.99 14.86 0.44
CA SER A 6 77.23 13.86 1.49
C SER A 6 76.07 13.74 2.49
N LEU A 7 75.38 14.84 2.80
CA LEU A 7 74.18 14.84 3.64
C LEU A 7 73.00 14.15 2.95
N ALA A 8 72.78 14.42 1.66
CA ALA A 8 71.76 13.75 0.85
C ALA A 8 72.09 12.26 0.65
N LEU A 9 73.36 11.90 0.42
CA LEU A 9 73.80 10.51 0.37
C LEU A 9 73.59 9.79 1.71
N ASN A 10 73.92 10.40 2.85
CA ASN A 10 73.68 9.78 4.16
C ASN A 10 72.20 9.66 4.52
N LEU A 11 71.33 10.53 3.98
CA LEU A 11 69.89 10.40 4.17
C LEU A 11 69.29 9.21 3.37
N ILE A 12 69.84 8.96 2.18
CA ILE A 12 69.40 7.91 1.25
C ILE A 12 70.08 6.56 1.58
N PHE A 13 71.34 6.55 1.99
CA PHE A 13 72.12 5.35 2.33
C PHE A 13 72.22 5.09 3.85
N GLY A 14 71.81 6.03 4.69
CA GLY A 14 71.71 5.85 6.13
C GLY A 14 70.35 5.28 6.56
N SER A 15 70.22 5.05 7.86
CA SER A 15 69.04 4.49 8.53
C SER A 15 67.70 5.18 8.21
N GLY A 16 67.71 6.41 7.66
CA GLY A 16 66.52 7.15 7.24
C GLY A 16 65.73 6.51 6.09
N PHE A 17 66.39 5.84 5.15
CA PHE A 17 65.71 5.14 4.04
C PHE A 17 64.97 3.88 4.50
N ILE A 18 65.54 3.15 5.47
CA ILE A 18 64.89 1.97 6.05
C ILE A 18 63.67 2.41 6.87
N ILE A 19 63.80 3.49 7.66
CA ILE A 19 62.68 4.04 8.45
C ILE A 19 61.56 4.53 7.52
N SER A 20 61.88 5.21 6.42
CA SER A 20 60.86 5.69 5.48
C SER A 20 60.12 4.54 4.79
N LEU A 21 60.81 3.45 4.41
CA LEU A 21 60.21 2.23 3.89
C LEU A 21 59.27 1.56 4.92
N ILE A 22 59.68 1.49 6.19
CA ILE A 22 58.86 0.95 7.28
C ILE A 22 57.61 1.82 7.48
N THR A 23 57.76 3.15 7.48
CA THR A 23 56.64 4.08 7.61
C THR A 23 55.68 3.99 6.43
N LEU A 24 56.17 3.85 5.20
CA LEU A 24 55.32 3.65 4.01
C LEU A 24 54.53 2.33 4.09
N ARG A 25 55.16 1.23 4.51
CA ARG A 25 54.46 -0.05 4.72
C ARG A 25 53.42 0.03 5.82
N SER A 26 53.73 0.74 6.91
CA SER A 26 52.78 0.99 8.01
C SER A 26 51.58 1.82 7.54
N GLN A 27 51.81 2.87 6.76
CA GLN A 27 50.76 3.69 6.17
C GLN A 27 49.90 2.91 5.17
N GLN A 28 50.50 2.07 4.32
CA GLN A 28 49.75 1.18 3.43
C GLN A 28 48.88 0.18 4.19
N LYS A 29 49.40 -0.42 5.27
CA LYS A 29 48.64 -1.35 6.11
C LYS A 29 47.48 -0.63 6.82
N LYS A 30 47.72 0.59 7.31
CA LYS A 30 46.70 1.43 7.96
C LYS A 30 45.61 1.83 6.97
N ALA A 31 45.98 2.34 5.79
CA ALA A 31 45.03 2.69 4.73
C ALA A 31 44.20 1.48 4.26
N GLY A 32 44.82 0.31 4.13
CA GLY A 32 44.09 -0.92 3.80
C GLY A 32 43.12 -1.37 4.90
N SER A 33 43.46 -1.17 6.17
CA SER A 33 42.56 -1.46 7.30
C SER A 33 41.40 -0.47 7.38
N GLU A 34 41.65 0.81 7.13
CA GLU A 34 40.63 1.86 7.10
C GLU A 34 39.67 1.66 5.92
N ALA A 35 40.18 1.28 4.74
CA ALA A 35 39.36 0.95 3.57
C ALA A 35 38.43 -0.24 3.85
N LYS A 36 38.94 -1.32 4.44
CA LYS A 36 38.12 -2.48 4.85
C LYS A 36 37.07 -2.12 5.90
N GLY A 37 37.42 -1.26 6.86
CA GLY A 37 36.47 -0.76 7.85
C GLY A 37 35.36 0.10 7.25
N ALA A 38 35.71 0.96 6.29
CA ALA A 38 34.75 1.77 5.55
C ALA A 38 33.81 0.92 4.69
N GLU A 39 34.35 -0.11 4.01
CA GLU A 39 33.57 -1.08 3.23
C GLU A 39 32.58 -1.85 4.11
N ALA A 40 33.03 -2.41 5.23
CA ALA A 40 32.14 -3.11 6.18
C ALA A 40 31.06 -2.19 6.79
N THR A 41 31.39 -0.92 7.03
CA THR A 41 30.42 0.07 7.53
C THR A 41 29.38 0.41 6.47
N ALA A 42 29.79 0.52 5.20
CA ALA A 42 28.89 0.75 4.07
C ALA A 42 27.95 -0.46 3.87
N GLU A 43 28.46 -1.69 3.88
CA GLU A 43 27.66 -2.92 3.83
C GLU A 43 26.66 -3.00 4.99
N SER A 44 27.09 -2.69 6.23
CA SER A 44 26.19 -2.65 7.38
C SER A 44 25.07 -1.61 7.22
N THR A 45 25.38 -0.44 6.66
CA THR A 45 24.38 0.61 6.41
C THR A 45 23.39 0.18 5.33
N GLU A 46 23.85 -0.53 4.30
CA GLU A 46 23.00 -1.08 3.25
C GLU A 46 22.05 -2.14 3.83
N LEU A 47 22.56 -3.06 4.65
CA LEU A 47 21.74 -4.07 5.34
C LEU A 47 20.66 -3.44 6.23
N ASP A 48 21.01 -2.42 7.03
CA ASP A 48 20.04 -1.69 7.85
C ASP A 48 18.94 -1.02 7.00
N ASN A 49 19.31 -0.48 5.83
CA ASN A 49 18.35 0.13 4.90
C ASN A 49 17.43 -0.92 4.26
N VAL A 50 17.97 -2.08 3.90
CA VAL A 50 17.18 -3.21 3.38
C VAL A 50 16.22 -3.72 4.45
N GLU A 51 16.66 -3.87 5.70
CA GLU A 51 15.78 -4.28 6.80
C GLU A 51 14.62 -3.29 7.02
N LYS A 52 14.91 -1.98 7.01
CA LYS A 52 13.87 -0.94 7.07
C LYS A 52 12.91 -1.02 5.89
N ALA A 53 13.40 -1.22 4.67
CA ALA A 53 12.57 -1.37 3.49
C ALA A 53 11.65 -2.60 3.59
N ILE A 54 12.18 -3.74 4.04
CA ILE A 54 11.40 -4.97 4.27
C ILE A 54 10.32 -4.73 5.32
N LYS A 55 10.63 -4.01 6.40
CA LYS A 55 9.66 -3.66 7.44
C LYS A 55 8.52 -2.80 6.89
N ILE A 56 8.85 -1.75 6.13
CA ILE A 56 7.86 -0.89 5.48
C ILE A 56 6.98 -1.72 4.53
N TRP A 57 7.57 -2.60 3.74
CA TRP A 57 6.83 -3.47 2.83
C TRP A 57 5.88 -4.42 3.57
N ARG A 58 6.31 -4.99 4.69
CA ARG A 58 5.45 -5.84 5.53
C ARG A 58 4.29 -5.05 6.12
N GLU A 59 4.54 -3.85 6.64
CA GLU A 59 3.50 -2.98 7.18
C GLU A 59 2.49 -2.56 6.09
N MET A 60 2.96 -2.23 4.89
CA MET A 60 2.08 -1.94 3.74
C MET A 60 1.23 -3.16 3.35
N ALA A 61 1.81 -4.36 3.33
CA ALA A 61 1.09 -5.58 2.99
C ALA A 61 -0.04 -5.90 3.99
N GLU A 62 0.23 -5.75 5.29
CA GLU A 62 -0.79 -5.93 6.33
C GLU A 62 -1.89 -4.85 6.24
N ASN A 63 -1.51 -3.59 6.00
CA ASN A 63 -2.49 -2.52 5.79
C ASN A 63 -3.39 -2.78 4.58
N LEU A 64 -2.80 -3.17 3.44
CA LEU A 64 -3.56 -3.53 2.24
C LEU A 64 -4.51 -4.71 2.47
N LYS A 65 -4.08 -5.71 3.25
CA LYS A 65 -4.93 -6.85 3.61
C LYS A 65 -6.11 -6.43 4.49
N ALA A 66 -5.88 -5.53 5.44
CA ALA A 66 -6.93 -4.96 6.28
C ALA A 66 -7.92 -4.14 5.46
N GLU A 67 -7.43 -3.25 4.59
CA GLU A 67 -8.26 -2.44 3.69
C GLU A 67 -9.08 -3.31 2.73
N LEU A 68 -8.48 -4.36 2.17
CA LEU A 68 -9.18 -5.31 1.29
C LEU A 68 -10.31 -6.02 2.02
N THR A 69 -10.08 -6.44 3.27
CA THR A 69 -11.09 -7.12 4.09
C THR A 69 -12.29 -6.19 4.33
N VAL A 70 -12.04 -4.96 4.78
CA VAL A 70 -13.08 -3.95 5.00
C VAL A 70 -13.82 -3.60 3.70
N SER A 71 -13.09 -3.49 2.59
CA SER A 71 -13.68 -3.22 1.28
C SER A 71 -14.63 -4.33 0.85
N ASN A 72 -14.24 -5.59 1.01
CA ASN A 72 -15.08 -6.75 0.69
C ASN A 72 -16.36 -6.78 1.53
N GLU A 73 -16.27 -6.49 2.84
CA GLU A 73 -17.45 -6.40 3.71
C GLU A 73 -18.41 -5.29 3.26
N LYS A 74 -17.87 -4.12 2.87
CA LYS A 74 -18.67 -3.03 2.30
C LYS A 74 -19.34 -3.44 0.99
N TYR A 75 -18.63 -4.13 0.10
CA TYR A 75 -19.20 -4.62 -1.16
C TYR A 75 -20.33 -5.62 -0.92
N ASP A 76 -20.17 -6.57 0.01
CA ASP A 76 -21.24 -7.52 0.35
C ASP A 76 -22.47 -6.81 0.94
N ALA A 77 -22.26 -5.83 1.82
CA ALA A 77 -23.34 -5.02 2.37
C ALA A 77 -24.08 -4.23 1.27
N VAL A 78 -23.36 -3.64 0.33
CA VAL A 78 -23.94 -2.93 -0.82
C VAL A 78 -24.68 -3.90 -1.73
N ALA A 79 -24.12 -5.07 -2.03
CA ALA A 79 -24.76 -6.09 -2.86
C ALA A 79 -26.10 -6.54 -2.25
N LYS A 80 -26.15 -6.76 -0.93
CA LYS A 80 -27.39 -7.08 -0.20
C LYS A 80 -28.42 -5.96 -0.29
N LYS A 81 -28.01 -4.69 -0.15
CA LYS A 81 -28.91 -3.54 -0.32
C LYS A 81 -29.44 -3.43 -1.75
N VAL A 82 -28.60 -3.63 -2.75
CA VAL A 82 -29.00 -3.63 -4.17
C VAL A 82 -30.01 -4.74 -4.45
N GLU A 83 -29.79 -5.94 -3.93
CA GLU A 83 -30.75 -7.04 -4.08
C GLU A 83 -32.08 -6.76 -3.37
N GLY A 84 -32.03 -6.13 -2.19
CA GLY A 84 -33.23 -5.65 -1.49
C GLY A 84 -34.02 -4.65 -2.33
N LEU A 85 -33.36 -3.59 -2.80
CA LEU A 85 -33.96 -2.58 -3.67
C LEU A 85 -34.51 -3.18 -4.96
N ARG A 86 -33.83 -4.17 -5.55
CA ARG A 86 -34.30 -4.88 -6.74
C ARG A 86 -35.63 -5.58 -6.47
N LYS A 87 -35.78 -6.23 -5.32
CA LYS A 87 -37.03 -6.87 -4.92
C LYS A 87 -38.14 -5.86 -4.66
N ASP A 88 -37.82 -4.72 -4.04
CA ASP A 88 -38.80 -3.66 -3.78
C ASP A 88 -39.30 -3.05 -5.09
N VAL A 89 -38.40 -2.79 -6.05
CA VAL A 89 -38.77 -2.35 -7.40
C VAL A 89 -39.64 -3.39 -8.12
N GLN A 90 -39.33 -4.67 -7.99
CA GLN A 90 -40.18 -5.74 -8.56
C GLN A 90 -41.58 -5.76 -7.95
N LYS A 91 -41.70 -5.63 -6.62
CA LYS A 91 -42.98 -5.53 -5.92
C LYS A 91 -43.78 -4.32 -6.40
N LEU A 92 -43.16 -3.14 -6.42
CA LEU A 92 -43.79 -1.89 -6.88
C LEU A 92 -44.28 -2.02 -8.32
N ASN A 93 -43.46 -2.60 -9.21
CA ASN A 93 -43.86 -2.84 -10.60
C ASN A 93 -45.06 -3.79 -10.70
N TYR A 94 -45.09 -4.85 -9.91
CA TYR A 94 -46.23 -5.77 -9.86
C TYR A 94 -47.51 -5.06 -9.37
N THR A 95 -47.42 -4.29 -8.28
CA THR A 95 -48.53 -3.50 -7.75
C THR A 95 -49.03 -2.50 -8.81
N ASN A 96 -48.13 -1.76 -9.45
CA ASN A 96 -48.48 -0.81 -10.51
C ASN A 96 -49.20 -1.48 -11.67
N GLN A 97 -48.73 -2.65 -12.13
CA GLN A 97 -49.41 -3.40 -13.19
C GLN A 97 -50.82 -3.84 -12.78
N LYS A 98 -51.02 -4.22 -11.52
CA LYS A 98 -52.33 -4.61 -11.00
C LYS A 98 -53.27 -3.41 -10.90
N ILE A 99 -52.79 -2.27 -10.42
CA ILE A 99 -53.55 -1.01 -10.38
C ILE A 99 -53.95 -0.59 -11.79
N LEU A 100 -53.04 -0.63 -12.76
CA LEU A 100 -53.36 -0.32 -14.17
C LEU A 100 -54.49 -1.21 -14.70
N LYS A 101 -54.45 -2.52 -14.43
CA LYS A 101 -55.53 -3.45 -14.81
C LYS A 101 -56.87 -3.16 -14.12
N LEU A 102 -56.85 -2.63 -12.90
CA LEU A 102 -58.06 -2.22 -12.19
C LEU A 102 -58.63 -0.92 -12.79
N LEU A 103 -57.76 0.05 -13.09
CA LEU A 103 -58.14 1.29 -13.77
C LEU A 103 -58.72 1.03 -15.17
N ASP A 104 -58.16 0.08 -15.93
CA ASP A 104 -58.71 -0.31 -17.25
C ASP A 104 -60.14 -0.90 -17.15
N LYS A 105 -60.53 -1.42 -15.99
CA LYS A 105 -61.84 -2.06 -15.75
C LYS A 105 -62.84 -1.14 -15.05
N ILE A 106 -62.47 0.11 -14.79
CA ILE A 106 -63.36 1.08 -14.14
C ILE A 106 -64.53 1.43 -15.07
N SER A 107 -65.71 1.48 -14.47
CA SER A 107 -66.98 1.91 -15.06
C SER A 107 -67.78 2.67 -14.01
N HIS A 108 -68.89 3.30 -14.42
CA HIS A 108 -69.71 4.08 -13.49
C HIS A 108 -70.32 3.22 -12.37
N ASP A 109 -70.61 1.95 -12.65
CA ASP A 109 -71.32 1.05 -11.74
C ASP A 109 -70.41 0.34 -10.73
N ASN A 110 -69.10 0.29 -10.97
CA ASN A 110 -68.11 -0.39 -10.11
C ASN A 110 -67.03 0.54 -9.53
N LEU A 111 -67.16 1.85 -9.73
CA LEU A 111 -66.17 2.86 -9.37
C LEU A 111 -65.75 2.77 -7.89
N GLU A 112 -66.71 2.77 -6.97
CA GLU A 112 -66.43 2.76 -5.53
C GLU A 112 -65.68 1.49 -5.09
N THR A 113 -66.09 0.34 -5.62
CA THR A 113 -65.46 -0.96 -5.34
C THR A 113 -64.04 -1.00 -5.89
N THR A 114 -63.81 -0.58 -7.13
CA THR A 114 -62.47 -0.58 -7.73
C THR A 114 -61.52 0.41 -7.04
N VAL A 115 -62.01 1.58 -6.60
CA VAL A 115 -61.21 2.52 -5.82
C VAL A 115 -60.84 1.93 -4.44
N ALA A 116 -61.75 1.19 -3.80
CA ALA A 116 -61.44 0.50 -2.55
C ALA A 116 -60.37 -0.60 -2.74
N GLU A 117 -60.45 -1.38 -3.81
CA GLU A 117 -59.46 -2.41 -4.16
C GLU A 117 -58.07 -1.81 -4.45
N ILE A 118 -58.00 -0.70 -5.19
CA ILE A 118 -56.73 0.01 -5.45
C ILE A 118 -56.10 0.48 -4.13
N LYS A 119 -56.90 1.04 -3.21
CA LYS A 119 -56.40 1.47 -1.89
C LYS A 119 -55.87 0.30 -1.07
N GLU A 120 -56.51 -0.86 -1.13
CA GLU A 120 -56.02 -2.08 -0.48
C GLU A 120 -54.69 -2.57 -1.09
N GLU A 121 -54.55 -2.56 -2.41
CA GLU A 121 -53.32 -2.99 -3.07
C GLU A 121 -52.13 -2.06 -2.79
N ILE A 122 -52.37 -0.74 -2.66
CA ILE A 122 -51.33 0.21 -2.24
C ILE A 122 -50.88 -0.10 -0.81
N LYS A 123 -51.81 -0.29 0.14
CA LYS A 123 -51.47 -0.62 1.53
C LYS A 123 -50.65 -1.90 1.68
N LYS A 124 -50.93 -2.91 0.84
CA LYS A 124 -50.16 -4.16 0.83
C LYS A 124 -48.74 -3.99 0.30
N SER A 125 -48.49 -2.96 -0.51
CA SER A 125 -47.18 -2.66 -1.08
C SER A 125 -46.29 -1.82 -0.16
N ASP A 126 -46.87 -1.14 0.83
CA ASP A 126 -46.17 -0.33 1.83
C ASP A 126 -45.66 -1.16 3.05
N VAL A 127 -45.94 -2.48 3.07
CA VAL A 127 -45.51 -3.45 4.11
C VAL A 127 -44.44 -4.40 3.55
#